data_AF-A0A179FGC5-F1
#
_entry.id   AF-A0A179FGC5-F1
#
_cell.length_a   1.000
_cell.length_b   1.000
_cell.length_c   1.000
_cell.angle_alpha   90.00
_cell.angle_beta   90.00
_cell.angle_gamma   90.00
#
_symmetry.space_group_name_H-M   'P 1'
#
loop_
_entity.id
_entity.type
_entity.pdbx_description
1 polymer ?
#
loop_
_entity_poly.entity_id
_entity_poly.type
_entity_poly.pdbx_seq_one_letter_code
_entity_poly.pdbx_strand_id
1 'polypeptide(L)'
;MFEDLPTNYTQPHGRGMTVIKGYRVAESVNVARNRACQLCGHSFRPTTPPTLPPASSPRSPFPQHPASVPLAIASSLIPSSQGYTTPLLAPPSRIDHLESRIMASKVDKIVARLQQKITDGDYYEAQQQTRVAASRYIKTKSWDSAIDILSNVAQSLLKAGQGGSGGDLCIMMVDVYKQAELTPDSASKGRLLTCLRLFGGEEPTRKKFITDIWSAKFGDYPAGDPEIHHVAGSLYAEEHDTYEAERHLVLGTKDSPEVLFKMEYTWYKEGDAHLAPHFAGRAVLPYLLVGNVRAANTCYRLFTSALSSDNPSLGVQDVSSSHSDIRIFPSLPLLNFLGLLLLAIQRAAPDVYKGLIAKYATQINETDAWAEPLEMIAEMYFGITKPRQSNPLMDLMSGLFAGGGGAPPQQPRRQGIRGPDTPMAEGLD
;
A
#
# COMPACT_ATOMS: atom_id res chain seq x y z
N MET A 1 -8.84 55.86 47.49
CA MET A 1 -10.31 55.99 47.32
C MET A 1 -10.52 56.24 45.85
N PHE A 2 -11.09 55.25 45.15
CA PHE A 2 -11.65 55.27 43.77
C PHE A 2 -10.78 55.89 42.67
N GLU A 3 -10.04 55.09 41.90
CA GLU A 3 -10.43 54.21 40.77
C GLU A 3 -10.05 54.85 39.42
N ASP A 4 -9.41 54.03 38.58
CA ASP A 4 -8.39 54.39 37.61
C ASP A 4 -8.89 54.88 36.24
N LEU A 5 -7.99 55.62 35.58
CA LEU A 5 -8.03 56.15 34.22
C LEU A 5 -8.07 55.05 33.12
N PRO A 6 -8.65 55.34 31.94
CA PRO A 6 -8.68 54.41 30.82
C PRO A 6 -7.56 54.63 29.78
N THR A 7 -7.04 53.50 29.30
CA THR A 7 -6.64 53.12 27.93
C THR A 7 -5.88 54.10 27.02
N ASN A 8 -4.66 53.68 26.61
CA ASN A 8 -4.27 53.56 25.21
C ASN A 8 -2.88 52.90 25.06
N TYR A 9 -2.79 51.79 24.30
CA TYR A 9 -1.93 51.59 23.11
C TYR A 9 -1.64 50.10 22.80
N THR A 10 -2.11 49.69 21.60
CA THR A 10 -1.53 48.73 20.64
C THR A 10 -1.16 47.30 21.05
N GLN A 11 -1.88 46.32 20.49
CA GLN A 11 -1.38 44.98 20.16
C GLN A 11 -1.49 44.72 18.65
N PRO A 12 -0.47 44.12 18.03
CA PRO A 12 -0.65 43.23 16.89
C PRO A 12 -0.44 41.79 17.38
N HIS A 13 -1.30 40.84 17.00
CA HIS A 13 -0.90 39.47 16.69
C HIS A 13 -2.10 38.67 16.20
N GLY A 14 -2.05 38.30 14.92
CA GLY A 14 -2.85 37.20 14.39
C GLY A 14 -2.35 35.87 14.93
N ARG A 15 -3.30 34.98 15.24
CA ARG A 15 -3.11 33.52 15.16
C ARG A 15 -4.31 32.96 14.43
N GLY A 16 -4.04 32.45 13.23
CA GLY A 16 -4.97 31.59 12.53
C GLY A 16 -5.19 30.33 13.35
N MET A 17 -6.45 30.04 13.66
CA MET A 17 -6.88 28.72 14.13
C MET A 17 -6.66 27.73 12.99
N THR A 18 -5.65 26.86 13.12
CA THR A 18 -5.54 25.66 12.28
C THR A 18 -6.55 24.65 12.80
N VAL A 19 -7.76 24.67 12.22
CA VAL A 19 -8.75 23.62 12.40
C VAL A 19 -8.29 22.42 11.58
N ILE A 20 -7.61 21.46 12.22
CA ILE A 20 -7.36 20.14 11.61
C ILE A 20 -8.70 19.39 11.63
N LYS A 21 -9.46 19.51 10.53
CA LYS A 21 -10.72 18.78 10.33
C LYS A 21 -10.46 17.27 10.37
N GLY A 22 -11.04 16.59 11.36
CA GLY A 22 -10.99 15.14 11.61
C GLY A 22 -11.71 14.26 10.57
N TYR A 23 -11.53 14.51 9.28
CA TYR A 23 -12.24 13.80 8.20
C TYR A 23 -11.44 12.69 7.49
N ARG A 24 -10.18 12.40 7.86
CA ARG A 24 -9.26 11.70 6.94
C ARG A 24 -8.65 10.37 7.41
N VAL A 25 -9.06 9.80 8.54
CA VAL A 25 -8.75 8.38 8.84
C VAL A 25 -9.75 7.45 8.14
N ALA A 26 -10.98 7.94 7.88
CA ALA A 26 -12.01 7.18 7.17
C ALA A 26 -11.64 6.86 5.70
N GLU A 27 -10.80 7.65 5.02
CA GLU A 27 -10.42 7.38 3.63
C GLU A 27 -9.48 6.16 3.50
N SER A 28 -8.44 6.05 4.35
CA SER A 28 -7.56 4.87 4.38
C SER A 28 -8.34 3.59 4.72
N VAL A 29 -9.32 3.68 5.62
CA VAL A 29 -10.24 2.59 5.99
C VAL A 29 -11.21 2.24 4.85
N ASN A 30 -11.79 3.24 4.19
CA ASN A 30 -12.69 3.03 3.04
C ASN A 30 -11.98 2.40 1.84
N VAL A 31 -10.67 2.63 1.68
CA VAL A 31 -9.86 1.99 0.64
C VAL A 31 -9.57 0.51 0.98
N ALA A 32 -9.25 0.19 2.23
CA ALA A 32 -9.17 -1.19 2.71
C ALA A 32 -10.53 -1.91 2.53
N ARG A 33 -11.64 -1.21 2.82
CA ARG A 33 -13.02 -1.68 2.61
C ARG A 33 -13.34 -1.92 1.13
N ASN A 34 -13.05 -0.98 0.25
CA ASN A 34 -13.36 -1.13 -1.18
C ASN A 34 -12.57 -2.27 -1.83
N ARG A 35 -11.38 -2.60 -1.31
CA ARG A 35 -10.60 -3.76 -1.78
C ARG A 35 -10.98 -5.08 -1.10
N ALA A 36 -11.30 -5.08 0.19
CA ALA A 36 -11.96 -6.23 0.84
C ALA A 36 -13.31 -6.56 0.17
N CYS A 37 -14.03 -5.54 -0.30
CA CYS A 37 -15.27 -5.69 -1.06
C CYS A 37 -15.03 -6.10 -2.54
N GLN A 38 -13.88 -5.75 -3.14
CA GLN A 38 -13.46 -6.31 -4.44
C GLN A 38 -13.11 -7.81 -4.34
N LEU A 39 -12.59 -8.28 -3.20
CA LEU A 39 -12.53 -9.71 -2.88
C LEU A 39 -13.94 -10.35 -2.76
N CYS A 40 -15.00 -9.55 -2.64
CA CYS A 40 -16.40 -9.96 -2.59
C CYS A 40 -17.20 -9.67 -3.89
N GLY A 41 -16.55 -9.29 -4.99
CA GLY A 41 -17.14 -9.34 -6.33
C GLY A 41 -18.23 -8.32 -6.68
N HIS A 42 -18.25 -7.10 -6.12
CA HIS A 42 -19.18 -6.04 -6.56
C HIS A 42 -18.47 -4.76 -7.02
N SER A 43 -18.91 -4.22 -8.17
CA SER A 43 -18.31 -3.10 -8.91
C SER A 43 -19.04 -1.78 -8.64
N PHE A 44 -18.32 -0.70 -8.31
CA PHE A 44 -18.87 0.67 -8.30
C PHE A 44 -17.87 1.67 -8.90
N ARG A 45 -18.37 2.56 -9.77
CA ARG A 45 -17.63 3.65 -10.45
C ARG A 45 -17.49 4.89 -9.55
N PRO A 46 -16.36 5.62 -9.57
CA PRO A 46 -16.26 6.93 -8.91
C PRO A 46 -16.40 8.12 -9.89
N THR A 47 -17.07 9.16 -9.41
CA THR A 47 -17.21 10.51 -10.00
C THR A 47 -16.13 11.47 -9.46
N THR A 48 -15.64 12.38 -10.30
CA THR A 48 -14.53 13.32 -10.04
C THR A 48 -14.97 14.68 -9.45
N PRO A 49 -14.14 15.31 -8.59
CA PRO A 49 -14.16 16.76 -8.37
C PRO A 49 -12.86 17.50 -8.79
N PRO A 50 -12.88 18.85 -8.89
CA PRO A 50 -11.99 19.65 -9.76
C PRO A 50 -10.70 20.19 -9.10
N THR A 51 -9.73 20.50 -9.97
CA THR A 51 -8.35 20.95 -9.75
C THR A 51 -8.19 22.47 -9.55
N LEU A 52 -7.19 22.88 -8.75
CA LEU A 52 -6.63 24.25 -8.68
C LEU A 52 -5.08 24.20 -8.72
N PRO A 53 -4.39 25.28 -9.18
CA PRO A 53 -3.03 25.23 -9.76
C PRO A 53 -1.88 25.43 -8.75
N PRO A 54 -0.61 25.10 -9.12
CA PRO A 54 0.52 25.12 -8.20
C PRO A 54 1.27 26.46 -8.17
N ALA A 55 1.85 26.78 -7.00
CA ALA A 55 2.74 27.92 -6.78
C ALA A 55 4.21 27.48 -6.69
N SER A 56 5.09 28.35 -7.18
CA SER A 56 6.52 28.21 -7.47
C SER A 56 7.45 28.13 -6.24
N SER A 57 8.57 27.43 -6.45
CA SER A 57 9.72 27.17 -5.56
C SER A 57 10.62 28.39 -5.26
N PRO A 58 11.62 28.24 -4.34
CA PRO A 58 13.00 28.15 -4.82
C PRO A 58 13.97 27.22 -4.02
N ARG A 59 15.02 26.78 -4.74
CA ARG A 59 16.14 25.89 -4.39
C ARG A 59 17.29 26.56 -3.60
N SER A 60 18.09 25.80 -2.85
CA SER A 60 19.58 25.90 -2.75
C SER A 60 20.18 24.65 -2.03
N PRO A 61 21.51 24.42 -1.90
CA PRO A 61 22.24 23.36 -2.64
C PRO A 61 22.96 22.30 -1.79
N PHE A 62 23.32 21.18 -2.46
CA PHE A 62 24.14 20.05 -1.98
C PHE A 62 25.63 20.37 -1.78
N PRO A 63 26.34 19.53 -1.01
CA PRO A 63 27.70 19.09 -1.37
C PRO A 63 27.90 17.56 -1.41
N GLN A 64 29.00 17.17 -2.04
CA GLN A 64 29.34 15.88 -2.67
C GLN A 64 30.07 14.87 -1.74
N HIS A 65 30.06 13.60 -2.19
CA HIS A 65 30.73 12.37 -1.71
C HIS A 65 32.27 12.46 -1.44
N PRO A 66 32.88 11.42 -0.80
CA PRO A 66 33.47 10.29 -1.56
C PRO A 66 33.45 8.87 -0.91
N ALA A 67 33.42 7.87 -1.81
CA ALA A 67 34.11 6.55 -1.86
C ALA A 67 34.06 5.55 -0.65
N SER A 68 33.48 4.34 -0.79
CA SER A 68 33.99 3.09 -1.43
C SER A 68 35.16 2.39 -0.71
N VAL A 69 34.99 1.18 -0.15
CA VAL A 69 35.82 -0.08 -0.29
C VAL A 69 35.08 -1.29 0.40
N PRO A 70 35.48 -2.59 0.30
CA PRO A 70 34.93 -3.59 -0.61
C PRO A 70 34.28 -4.83 0.04
N LEU A 71 33.60 -5.58 -0.83
CA LEU A 71 32.99 -6.90 -0.66
C LEU A 71 34.04 -8.00 -0.39
N ALA A 72 33.83 -8.83 0.63
CA ALA A 72 34.58 -10.07 0.86
C ALA A 72 33.68 -11.30 0.67
N ILE A 73 34.16 -12.20 -0.18
CA ILE A 73 33.56 -13.44 -0.65
C ILE A 73 33.71 -14.50 0.45
N ALA A 74 32.61 -15.15 0.83
CA ALA A 74 32.64 -16.37 1.63
C ALA A 74 31.92 -17.50 0.87
N SER A 75 32.70 -18.45 0.40
CA SER A 75 32.28 -19.70 -0.22
C SER A 75 31.65 -20.63 0.82
N SER A 76 30.46 -21.16 0.55
CA SER A 76 29.91 -22.29 1.30
C SER A 76 29.25 -23.32 0.36
N LEU A 77 30.00 -24.41 0.16
CA LEU A 77 29.58 -25.82 0.16
C LEU A 77 28.14 -26.17 -0.24
N ILE A 78 28.08 -26.89 -1.37
CA ILE A 78 26.94 -27.64 -1.91
C ILE A 78 26.71 -28.92 -1.09
N PRO A 79 25.47 -29.26 -0.70
CA PRO A 79 25.07 -30.64 -0.45
C PRO A 79 24.14 -31.17 -1.54
N SER A 80 24.29 -32.47 -1.77
CA SER A 80 23.80 -33.27 -2.86
C SER A 80 22.28 -33.51 -2.89
N SER A 81 21.75 -33.47 -4.12
CA SER A 81 20.61 -34.18 -4.71
C SER A 81 19.60 -34.92 -3.82
N GLN A 82 18.32 -34.53 -3.92
CA GLN A 82 17.20 -35.47 -3.97
C GLN A 82 16.27 -35.12 -5.13
N GLY A 83 15.95 -36.15 -5.93
CA GLY A 83 15.28 -36.02 -7.21
C GLY A 83 13.78 -35.84 -7.11
N TYR A 84 13.26 -34.89 -7.88
CA TYR A 84 11.89 -34.87 -8.34
C TYR A 84 11.89 -34.93 -9.86
N THR A 85 11.34 -36.02 -10.39
CA THR A 85 11.10 -36.24 -11.82
C THR A 85 10.11 -35.21 -12.36
N THR A 86 10.62 -34.19 -13.03
CA THR A 86 9.87 -33.28 -13.90
C THR A 86 9.72 -33.93 -15.28
N PRO A 87 8.59 -33.79 -15.99
CA PRO A 87 8.47 -34.29 -17.35
C PRO A 87 9.48 -33.56 -18.24
N LEU A 88 10.34 -34.34 -18.91
CA LEU A 88 11.40 -33.85 -19.78
C LEU A 88 10.79 -33.13 -21.00
N LEU A 89 10.68 -31.81 -20.94
CA LEU A 89 10.46 -30.99 -22.14
C LEU A 89 11.69 -31.18 -23.03
N ALA A 90 11.49 -31.58 -24.28
CA ALA A 90 12.60 -31.77 -25.22
C ALA A 90 13.45 -30.49 -25.31
N PRO A 91 14.79 -30.58 -25.25
CA PRO A 91 15.63 -29.40 -25.35
C PRO A 91 15.42 -28.72 -26.71
N PRO A 92 15.33 -27.38 -26.76
CA PRO A 92 15.12 -26.64 -27.99
C PRO A 92 16.20 -27.00 -29.02
N SER A 93 15.79 -27.10 -30.29
CA SER A 93 16.68 -27.53 -31.37
C SER A 93 17.74 -26.46 -31.64
N ARG A 94 18.87 -26.86 -32.26
CA ARG A 94 19.94 -25.92 -32.65
C ARG A 94 19.44 -24.79 -33.57
N ILE A 95 18.36 -25.04 -34.31
CA ILE A 95 17.73 -24.07 -35.21
C ILE A 95 16.95 -23.03 -34.38
N ASP A 96 16.19 -23.45 -33.36
CA ASP A 96 15.45 -22.56 -32.46
C ASP A 96 16.39 -21.59 -31.71
N HIS A 97 17.56 -22.08 -31.30
CA HIS A 97 18.60 -21.26 -30.69
C HIS A 97 19.21 -20.22 -31.66
N LEU A 98 19.32 -20.54 -32.94
CA LEU A 98 19.84 -19.61 -33.94
C LEU A 98 18.81 -18.54 -34.28
N GLU A 99 17.55 -18.94 -34.44
CA GLU A 99 16.45 -18.02 -34.73
C GLU A 99 16.19 -17.05 -33.57
N SER A 100 16.16 -17.54 -32.33
CA SER A 100 16.05 -16.69 -31.14
C SER A 100 17.20 -15.69 -31.05
N ARG A 101 18.44 -16.12 -31.30
CA ARG A 101 19.62 -15.22 -31.32
C ARG A 101 19.55 -14.17 -32.43
N ILE A 102 19.07 -14.54 -33.62
CA ILE A 102 18.85 -13.60 -34.72
C ILE A 102 17.78 -12.57 -34.34
N MET A 103 16.68 -12.99 -33.72
CA MET A 103 15.62 -12.07 -33.30
C MET A 103 16.08 -11.13 -32.20
N ALA A 104 16.79 -11.61 -31.18
CA ALA A 104 17.43 -10.77 -30.17
C ALA A 104 18.34 -9.72 -30.84
N SER A 105 19.20 -10.13 -31.78
CA SER A 105 20.08 -9.20 -32.50
C SER A 105 19.34 -8.14 -33.33
N LYS A 106 18.10 -8.42 -33.78
CA LYS A 106 17.26 -7.45 -34.49
C LYS A 106 16.61 -6.48 -33.52
N VAL A 107 16.08 -6.99 -32.41
CA VAL A 107 15.50 -6.18 -31.34
C VAL A 107 16.53 -5.20 -30.79
N ASP A 108 17.75 -5.67 -30.49
CA ASP A 108 18.85 -4.85 -29.98
C ASP A 108 19.19 -3.69 -30.92
N LYS A 109 19.23 -3.94 -32.24
CA LYS A 109 19.48 -2.89 -33.25
C LYS A 109 18.36 -1.86 -33.30
N ILE A 110 17.11 -2.29 -33.15
CA ILE A 110 15.95 -1.39 -33.11
C ILE A 110 16.03 -0.51 -31.86
N VAL A 111 16.28 -1.12 -30.69
CA VAL A 111 16.41 -0.43 -29.40
C VAL A 111 17.55 0.59 -29.45
N ALA A 112 18.75 0.17 -29.90
CA ALA A 112 19.91 1.06 -29.99
C ALA A 112 19.64 2.28 -30.88
N ARG A 113 18.99 2.10 -32.03
CA ARG A 113 18.60 3.21 -32.91
C ARG A 113 17.60 4.16 -32.25
N LEU A 114 16.62 3.64 -31.52
CA LEU A 114 15.62 4.47 -30.82
C LEU A 114 16.23 5.22 -29.63
N GLN A 115 17.16 4.59 -28.91
CA GLN A 115 17.94 5.24 -27.85
C GLN A 115 18.88 6.32 -28.39
N GLN A 116 19.45 6.13 -29.58
CA GLN A 116 20.21 7.18 -30.25
C GLN A 116 19.33 8.41 -30.52
N LYS A 117 18.12 8.23 -31.03
CA LYS A 117 17.17 9.36 -31.21
C LYS A 117 16.88 10.11 -29.91
N ILE A 118 16.75 9.40 -28.79
CA ILE A 118 16.59 10.03 -27.47
C ILE A 118 17.84 10.86 -27.12
N THR A 119 19.03 10.34 -27.40
CA THR A 119 20.30 11.05 -27.20
C THR A 119 20.38 12.31 -28.06
N ASP A 120 19.83 12.25 -29.27
CA ASP A 120 19.78 13.37 -30.22
C ASP A 120 18.70 14.41 -29.85
N GLY A 121 17.88 14.15 -28.83
CA GLY A 121 16.79 15.05 -28.38
C GLY A 121 15.45 14.85 -29.11
N ASP A 122 15.36 13.87 -30.00
CA ASP A 122 14.16 13.53 -30.79
C ASP A 122 13.15 12.70 -29.98
N TYR A 123 12.77 13.15 -28.78
CA TYR A 123 12.00 12.34 -27.81
C TYR A 123 10.64 11.88 -28.33
N TYR A 124 9.85 12.79 -28.90
CA TYR A 124 8.53 12.48 -29.44
C TYR A 124 8.60 11.48 -30.59
N GLU A 125 9.56 11.68 -31.49
CA GLU A 125 9.77 10.81 -32.64
C GLU A 125 10.25 9.42 -32.19
N ALA A 126 11.15 9.35 -31.22
CA ALA A 126 11.56 8.10 -30.59
C ALA A 126 10.36 7.36 -29.99
N GLN A 127 9.48 8.05 -29.25
CA GLN A 127 8.27 7.46 -28.69
C GLN A 127 7.35 6.89 -29.79
N GLN A 128 7.01 7.67 -30.82
CA GLN A 128 6.11 7.19 -31.88
C GLN A 128 6.69 6.01 -32.64
N GLN A 129 7.97 6.07 -33.01
CA GLN A 129 8.64 4.96 -33.69
C GLN A 129 8.71 3.70 -32.83
N THR A 130 8.86 3.85 -31.50
CA THR A 130 8.82 2.73 -30.56
C THR A 130 7.45 2.04 -30.57
N ARG A 131 6.36 2.83 -30.49
CA ARG A 131 4.99 2.29 -30.54
C ARG A 131 4.73 1.53 -31.84
N VAL A 132 5.17 2.09 -32.98
CA VAL A 132 5.05 1.42 -34.28
C VAL A 132 5.86 0.13 -34.33
N ALA A 133 7.10 0.13 -33.83
CA ALA A 133 7.96 -1.05 -33.79
C ALA A 133 7.35 -2.16 -32.90
N ALA A 134 6.99 -1.83 -31.66
CA ALA A 134 6.37 -2.76 -30.74
C ALA A 134 5.06 -3.33 -31.30
N SER A 135 4.22 -2.49 -31.92
CA SER A 135 2.95 -2.93 -32.53
C SER A 135 3.11 -3.98 -33.61
N ARG A 136 4.23 -3.98 -34.35
CA ARG A 136 4.52 -5.03 -35.36
C ARG A 136 4.76 -6.39 -34.68
N TYR A 137 5.52 -6.41 -33.60
CA TYR A 137 5.79 -7.63 -32.83
C TYR A 137 4.56 -8.12 -32.06
N ILE A 138 3.73 -7.22 -31.54
CA ILE A 138 2.43 -7.53 -30.93
C ILE A 138 1.52 -8.24 -31.95
N LYS A 139 1.42 -7.74 -33.18
CA LYS A 139 0.60 -8.35 -34.24
C LYS A 139 1.01 -9.79 -34.57
N THR A 140 2.31 -10.08 -34.52
CA THR A 140 2.84 -11.43 -34.73
C THR A 140 2.93 -12.24 -33.43
N LYS A 141 2.36 -11.75 -32.32
CA LYS A 141 2.40 -12.37 -30.98
C LYS A 141 3.81 -12.67 -30.48
N SER A 142 4.82 -11.91 -30.94
CA SER A 142 6.16 -11.97 -30.40
C SER A 142 6.24 -11.05 -29.19
N TRP A 143 5.69 -11.53 -28.07
CA TRP A 143 5.50 -10.76 -26.85
C TRP A 143 6.82 -10.28 -26.26
N ASP A 144 7.81 -11.18 -26.13
CA ASP A 144 9.12 -10.87 -25.55
C ASP A 144 9.80 -9.73 -26.31
N SER A 145 9.84 -9.81 -27.65
CA SER A 145 10.41 -8.74 -28.49
C SER A 145 9.70 -7.40 -28.30
N ALA A 146 8.37 -7.40 -28.21
CA ALA A 146 7.60 -6.17 -27.99
C ALA A 146 7.89 -5.57 -26.60
N ILE A 147 7.96 -6.42 -25.58
CA ILE A 147 8.27 -6.07 -24.20
C ILE A 147 9.68 -5.52 -24.07
N ASP A 148 10.67 -6.14 -24.71
CA ASP A 148 12.06 -5.70 -24.69
C ASP A 148 12.21 -4.32 -25.33
N ILE A 149 11.55 -4.10 -26.48
CA ILE A 149 11.52 -2.77 -27.13
C ILE A 149 10.88 -1.73 -26.21
N LEU A 150 9.71 -2.02 -25.66
CA LEU A 150 8.97 -1.06 -24.83
C LEU A 150 9.72 -0.75 -23.52
N SER A 151 10.20 -1.77 -22.81
CA SER A 151 10.87 -1.61 -21.52
C SER A 151 12.16 -0.79 -21.64
N ASN A 152 13.03 -1.12 -22.60
CA ASN A 152 14.32 -0.45 -22.75
C ASN A 152 14.16 1.02 -23.18
N VAL A 153 13.27 1.29 -24.12
CA VAL A 153 13.06 2.66 -24.61
C VAL A 153 12.29 3.50 -23.60
N ALA A 154 11.30 2.93 -22.89
CA ALA A 154 10.59 3.63 -21.82
C ALA A 154 11.55 4.07 -20.71
N GLN A 155 12.42 3.17 -20.24
CA GLN A 155 13.44 3.51 -19.24
C GLN A 155 14.37 4.63 -19.74
N SER A 156 14.72 4.64 -21.02
CA SER A 156 15.60 5.66 -21.61
C SER A 156 14.92 7.03 -21.65
N LEU A 157 13.62 7.09 -22.01
CA LEU A 157 12.83 8.31 -21.97
C LEU A 157 12.64 8.84 -20.53
N LEU A 158 12.32 7.95 -19.59
CA LEU A 158 12.19 8.32 -18.18
C LEU A 158 13.50 8.89 -17.62
N LYS A 159 14.65 8.27 -17.92
CA LYS A 159 15.98 8.78 -17.55
C LYS A 159 16.30 10.14 -18.19
N ALA A 160 15.75 10.42 -19.37
CA ALA A 160 15.88 11.71 -20.05
C ALA A 160 14.88 12.78 -19.54
N GLY A 161 14.14 12.49 -18.47
CA GLY A 161 13.13 13.40 -17.90
C GLY A 161 11.85 13.52 -18.74
N GLN A 162 11.66 12.66 -19.75
CA GLN A 162 10.47 12.63 -20.60
C GLN A 162 9.41 11.72 -19.98
N GLY A 163 8.91 12.13 -18.81
CA GLY A 163 7.96 11.39 -17.98
C GLY A 163 6.73 10.91 -18.75
N GLY A 164 6.02 11.83 -19.41
CA GLY A 164 4.83 11.49 -20.20
C GLY A 164 5.10 10.47 -21.31
N SER A 165 6.15 10.69 -22.12
CA SER A 165 6.50 9.78 -23.22
C SER A 165 6.96 8.41 -22.73
N GLY A 166 7.80 8.36 -21.70
CA GLY A 166 8.24 7.11 -21.08
C GLY A 166 7.08 6.37 -20.41
N GLY A 167 6.22 7.10 -19.69
CA GLY A 167 5.06 6.57 -18.99
C GLY A 167 4.02 5.96 -19.92
N ASP A 168 3.75 6.59 -21.06
CA ASP A 168 2.89 6.02 -22.10
C ASP A 168 3.41 4.67 -22.62
N LEU A 169 4.73 4.54 -22.80
CA LEU A 169 5.33 3.27 -23.22
C LEU A 169 5.28 2.22 -22.09
N CYS A 170 5.44 2.63 -20.83
CA CYS A 170 5.25 1.75 -19.67
C CYS A 170 3.81 1.22 -19.58
N ILE A 171 2.81 2.07 -19.81
CA ILE A 171 1.40 1.66 -19.84
C ILE A 171 1.16 0.69 -21.01
N MET A 172 1.68 1.00 -22.21
CA MET A 172 1.59 0.11 -23.36
C MET A 172 2.25 -1.25 -23.07
N MET A 173 3.36 -1.27 -22.33
CA MET A 173 4.02 -2.51 -21.92
C MET A 173 3.13 -3.35 -20.99
N VAL A 174 2.44 -2.73 -20.04
CA VAL A 174 1.47 -3.41 -19.15
C VAL A 174 0.28 -3.96 -19.97
N ASP A 175 -0.19 -3.22 -20.98
CA ASP A 175 -1.22 -3.73 -21.90
C ASP A 175 -0.75 -4.95 -22.69
N VAL A 176 0.54 -5.00 -23.07
CA VAL A 176 1.13 -6.18 -23.70
C VAL A 176 1.17 -7.36 -22.72
N TYR A 177 1.56 -7.14 -21.46
CA TYR A 177 1.54 -8.21 -20.44
C TYR A 177 0.13 -8.81 -20.28
N LYS A 178 -0.90 -7.96 -20.29
CA LYS A 178 -2.30 -8.41 -20.20
C LYS A 178 -2.76 -9.17 -21.43
N GLN A 179 -2.40 -8.72 -22.63
CA GLN A 179 -2.72 -9.41 -23.89
C GLN A 179 -2.01 -10.76 -24.02
N ALA A 180 -0.80 -10.85 -23.49
CA ALA A 180 0.00 -12.07 -23.44
C ALA A 180 -0.36 -12.97 -22.24
N GLU A 181 -1.26 -12.52 -21.35
CA GLU A 181 -1.69 -13.22 -20.14
C GLU A 181 -0.50 -13.67 -19.26
N LEU A 182 0.52 -12.81 -19.15
CA LEU A 182 1.75 -13.15 -18.44
C LEU A 182 1.50 -13.26 -16.93
N THR A 183 1.79 -14.44 -16.39
CA THR A 183 1.92 -14.64 -14.94
C THR A 183 3.09 -13.80 -14.42
N PRO A 184 2.91 -13.04 -13.31
CA PRO A 184 4.00 -12.32 -12.67
C PRO A 184 5.15 -13.25 -12.27
N ASP A 185 6.34 -12.90 -12.72
CA ASP A 185 7.60 -13.59 -12.40
C ASP A 185 8.68 -12.56 -12.05
N SER A 186 9.87 -13.03 -11.65
CA SER A 186 10.96 -12.13 -11.25
C SER A 186 11.37 -11.16 -12.36
N ALA A 187 11.33 -11.59 -13.63
CA ALA A 187 11.77 -10.78 -14.76
C ALA A 187 10.74 -9.68 -15.12
N SER A 188 9.47 -10.04 -15.22
CA SER A 188 8.36 -9.13 -15.52
C SER A 188 8.16 -8.10 -14.42
N LYS A 189 8.26 -8.51 -13.15
CA LYS A 189 8.27 -7.61 -12.00
C LYS A 189 9.48 -6.69 -12.02
N GLY A 190 10.70 -7.23 -12.19
CA GLY A 190 11.94 -6.45 -12.22
C GLY A 190 11.91 -5.34 -13.28
N ARG A 191 11.37 -5.62 -14.47
CA ARG A 191 11.17 -4.62 -15.54
C ARG A 191 10.27 -3.46 -15.09
N LEU A 192 9.13 -3.76 -14.48
CA LEU A 192 8.18 -2.74 -14.06
C LEU A 192 8.66 -1.96 -12.84
N LEU A 193 9.29 -2.62 -11.87
CA LEU A 193 9.90 -1.97 -10.71
C LEU A 193 11.00 -1.00 -11.13
N THR A 194 11.80 -1.38 -12.14
CA THR A 194 12.82 -0.49 -12.72
C THR A 194 12.17 0.75 -13.34
N CYS A 195 11.13 0.58 -14.16
CA CYS A 195 10.40 1.70 -14.73
C CYS A 195 9.77 2.58 -13.63
N LEU A 196 9.13 1.96 -12.64
CA LEU A 196 8.44 2.65 -11.54
C LEU A 196 9.36 3.62 -10.80
N ARG A 197 10.59 3.19 -10.50
CA ARG A 197 11.62 4.01 -9.82
C ARG A 197 12.18 5.14 -10.67
N LEU A 198 11.95 5.13 -11.99
CA LEU A 198 12.41 6.17 -12.91
C LEU A 198 11.36 7.26 -13.18
N PHE A 199 10.10 7.05 -12.78
CA PHE A 199 9.10 8.11 -12.86
C PHE A 199 9.42 9.25 -11.88
N GLY A 200 9.15 10.49 -12.30
CA GLY A 200 9.08 11.62 -11.36
C GLY A 200 7.80 11.57 -10.52
N GLY A 201 7.85 12.12 -9.30
CA GLY A 201 6.72 12.14 -8.36
C GLY A 201 5.45 12.77 -8.93
N GLU A 202 5.61 13.88 -9.64
CA GLU A 202 4.52 14.66 -10.22
C GLU A 202 4.01 14.13 -11.57
N GLU A 203 4.59 13.04 -12.10
CA GLU A 203 4.26 12.54 -13.44
C GLU A 203 2.85 11.91 -13.47
N PRO A 204 1.87 12.48 -14.19
CA PRO A 204 0.48 12.02 -14.15
C PRO A 204 0.29 10.57 -14.63
N THR A 205 1.13 10.13 -15.57
CA THR A 205 1.07 8.76 -16.10
C THR A 205 1.48 7.70 -15.08
N ARG A 206 2.23 8.07 -14.03
CA ARG A 206 2.68 7.17 -12.96
C ARG A 206 1.51 6.57 -12.19
N LYS A 207 0.53 7.38 -11.79
CA LYS A 207 -0.65 6.90 -11.05
C LYS A 207 -1.45 5.88 -11.87
N LYS A 208 -1.58 6.12 -13.18
CA LYS A 208 -2.22 5.17 -14.10
C LYS A 208 -1.42 3.88 -14.21
N PHE A 209 -0.10 3.97 -14.37
CA PHE A 209 0.79 2.82 -14.43
C PHE A 209 0.74 1.94 -13.16
N ILE A 210 0.68 2.55 -11.98
CA ILE A 210 0.51 1.85 -10.69
C ILE A 210 -0.91 1.28 -10.54
N THR A 211 -1.95 2.02 -10.93
CA THR A 211 -3.34 1.55 -10.79
C THR A 211 -3.62 0.35 -11.70
N ASP A 212 -2.98 0.32 -12.86
CA ASP A 212 -3.26 -0.62 -13.92
C ASP A 212 -2.42 -1.91 -13.87
N ILE A 213 -1.77 -2.17 -12.73
CA ILE A 213 -0.90 -3.33 -12.51
C ILE A 213 -1.64 -4.64 -12.83
N TRP A 214 -1.13 -5.37 -13.83
CA TRP A 214 -1.67 -6.65 -14.31
C TRP A 214 -1.60 -7.79 -13.28
N SER A 215 -0.73 -7.68 -12.28
CA SER A 215 -0.45 -8.77 -11.34
C SER A 215 -1.66 -9.15 -10.48
N ALA A 216 -2.62 -8.24 -10.27
CA ALA A 216 -3.86 -8.56 -9.57
C ALA A 216 -4.76 -9.54 -10.37
N LYS A 217 -4.64 -9.53 -11.71
CA LYS A 217 -5.44 -10.39 -12.60
C LYS A 217 -4.75 -11.71 -12.94
N PHE A 218 -3.43 -11.68 -13.10
CA PHE A 218 -2.65 -12.83 -13.60
C PHE A 218 -1.67 -13.42 -12.57
N GLY A 219 -1.61 -12.87 -11.36
CA GLY A 219 -0.79 -13.38 -10.26
C GLY A 219 -1.63 -13.95 -9.12
N ASP A 220 -0.93 -14.45 -8.10
CA ASP A 220 -1.54 -15.16 -6.98
C ASP A 220 -2.25 -14.24 -5.98
N TYR A 221 -1.93 -12.94 -6.03
CA TYR A 221 -2.44 -11.95 -5.08
C TYR A 221 -3.55 -11.11 -5.73
N PRO A 222 -4.83 -11.31 -5.36
CA PRO A 222 -5.96 -10.61 -5.98
C PRO A 222 -5.95 -9.10 -5.77
N ALA A 223 -5.18 -8.60 -4.79
CA ALA A 223 -5.02 -7.18 -4.52
C ALA A 223 -3.85 -6.53 -5.30
N GLY A 224 -3.02 -7.34 -6.00
CA GLY A 224 -1.76 -6.92 -6.61
C GLY A 224 -0.55 -7.57 -5.92
N ASP A 225 0.60 -7.56 -6.60
CA ASP A 225 1.82 -8.19 -6.09
C ASP A 225 2.41 -7.36 -4.93
N PRO A 226 2.78 -8.00 -3.79
CA PRO A 226 3.29 -7.30 -2.61
C PRO A 226 4.56 -6.50 -2.83
N GLU A 227 5.45 -6.93 -3.73
CA GLU A 227 6.71 -6.23 -4.01
C GLU A 227 6.44 -4.93 -4.77
N ILE A 228 5.52 -4.96 -5.74
CA ILE A 228 5.11 -3.76 -6.46
C ILE A 228 4.40 -2.78 -5.51
N HIS A 229 3.56 -3.29 -4.61
CA HIS A 229 2.93 -2.49 -3.56
C HIS A 229 3.97 -1.85 -2.63
N HIS A 230 4.98 -2.60 -2.18
CA HIS A 230 6.04 -2.06 -1.34
C HIS A 230 6.81 -0.92 -2.01
N VAL A 231 7.21 -1.08 -3.28
CA VAL A 231 7.96 -0.05 -4.01
C VAL A 231 7.10 1.19 -4.28
N ALA A 232 5.86 1.01 -4.74
CA ALA A 232 4.95 2.15 -4.95
C ALA A 232 4.70 2.91 -3.65
N GLY A 233 4.41 2.20 -2.56
CA GLY A 233 4.17 2.81 -1.25
C GLY A 233 5.39 3.53 -0.68
N SER A 234 6.59 2.99 -0.92
CA SER A 234 7.84 3.64 -0.50
C SER A 234 8.09 4.95 -1.24
N LEU A 235 7.85 4.98 -2.56
CA LEU A 235 7.96 6.21 -3.35
C LEU A 235 6.97 7.28 -2.87
N TYR A 236 5.70 6.92 -2.65
CA TYR A 236 4.72 7.85 -2.12
C TYR A 236 5.08 8.36 -0.71
N ALA A 237 5.67 7.51 0.14
CA ALA A 237 6.13 7.91 1.47
C ALA A 237 7.28 8.94 1.42
N GLU A 238 8.24 8.73 0.53
CA GLU A 238 9.35 9.67 0.26
C GLU A 238 8.84 11.03 -0.24
N GLU A 239 7.72 11.03 -0.96
CA GLU A 239 7.07 12.22 -1.53
C GLU A 239 6.03 12.86 -0.61
N HIS A 240 5.84 12.30 0.59
CA HIS A 240 4.85 12.73 1.59
C HIS A 240 3.39 12.64 1.10
N ASP A 241 3.11 11.79 0.10
CA ASP A 241 1.76 11.38 -0.27
C ASP A 241 1.30 10.23 0.64
N THR A 242 0.99 10.58 1.88
CA THR A 242 0.76 9.62 2.97
C THR A 242 -0.40 8.67 2.72
N TYR A 243 -1.47 9.14 2.09
CA TYR A 243 -2.66 8.33 1.82
C TYR A 243 -2.41 7.26 0.74
N GLU A 244 -1.73 7.61 -0.34
CA GLU A 244 -1.35 6.62 -1.36
C GLU A 244 -0.25 5.68 -0.82
N ALA A 245 0.67 6.20 0.00
CA ALA A 245 1.66 5.37 0.69
C ALA A 245 1.01 4.30 1.58
N GLU A 246 0.12 4.69 2.50
CA GLU A 246 -0.65 3.78 3.35
C GLU A 246 -1.37 2.70 2.55
N ARG A 247 -2.10 3.11 1.51
CA ARG A 247 -2.86 2.22 0.64
C ARG A 247 -1.98 1.11 0.05
N HIS A 248 -0.75 1.43 -0.31
CA HIS A 248 0.17 0.50 -0.92
C HIS A 248 0.97 -0.31 0.11
N LEU A 249 1.48 0.31 1.17
CA LEU A 249 2.30 -0.34 2.20
C LEU A 249 1.54 -1.40 3.00
N VAL A 250 0.23 -1.22 3.21
CA VAL A 250 -0.62 -2.21 3.89
C VAL A 250 -0.72 -3.53 3.12
N LEU A 251 -0.55 -3.49 1.80
CA LEU A 251 -0.57 -4.65 0.89
C LEU A 251 0.83 -5.11 0.46
N GLY A 252 1.89 -4.52 1.03
CA GLY A 252 3.25 -4.76 0.60
C GLY A 252 3.94 -5.95 1.27
N THR A 253 5.27 -5.94 1.25
CA THR A 253 6.11 -7.02 1.79
C THR A 253 6.26 -6.95 3.31
N LYS A 254 7.03 -7.87 3.88
CA LYS A 254 7.44 -7.85 5.30
C LYS A 254 8.20 -6.59 5.74
N ASP A 255 8.76 -5.83 4.79
CA ASP A 255 9.53 -4.62 5.06
C ASP A 255 8.65 -3.35 5.03
N SER A 256 7.46 -3.42 4.41
CA SER A 256 6.51 -2.31 4.36
C SER A 256 6.05 -1.77 5.72
N PRO A 257 5.85 -2.59 6.78
CA PRO A 257 5.46 -2.07 8.09
C PRO A 257 6.46 -1.09 8.67
N GLU A 258 7.77 -1.29 8.42
CA GLU A 258 8.81 -0.38 8.88
C GLU A 258 8.75 0.96 8.14
N VAL A 259 8.51 0.94 6.82
CA VAL A 259 8.32 2.16 6.02
C VAL A 259 7.08 2.92 6.48
N LEU A 260 5.95 2.21 6.67
CA LEU A 260 4.69 2.81 7.12
C LEU A 260 4.87 3.45 8.51
N PHE A 261 5.47 2.72 9.45
CA PHE A 261 5.79 3.26 10.77
C PHE A 261 6.65 4.53 10.68
N LYS A 262 7.74 4.52 9.90
CA LYS A 262 8.64 5.68 9.80
C LYS A 262 7.92 6.92 9.27
N MET A 263 7.09 6.74 8.25
CA MET A 263 6.28 7.81 7.68
C MET A 263 5.30 8.38 8.72
N GLU A 264 4.50 7.52 9.36
CA GLU A 264 3.51 7.94 10.35
C GLU A 264 4.13 8.56 11.59
N TYR A 265 5.28 8.07 12.03
CA TYR A 265 6.01 8.62 13.17
C TYR A 265 6.64 9.97 12.84
N THR A 266 7.16 10.13 11.61
CA THR A 266 7.65 11.44 11.12
C THR A 266 6.50 12.45 11.08
N TRP A 267 5.34 12.04 10.57
CA TRP A 267 4.17 12.91 10.51
C TRP A 267 3.64 13.28 11.91
N TYR A 268 3.64 12.31 12.84
CA TYR A 268 3.33 12.57 14.25
C TYR A 268 4.21 13.68 14.85
N LYS A 269 5.50 13.71 14.55
CA LYS A 269 6.45 14.69 15.11
C LYS A 269 6.17 16.13 14.68
N GLU A 270 5.33 16.35 13.67
CA GLU A 270 4.87 17.68 13.26
C GLU A 270 3.67 18.17 14.11
N GLY A 271 3.03 17.27 14.87
CA GLY A 271 1.85 17.55 15.68
C GLY A 271 2.10 17.50 17.19
N ASP A 272 1.00 17.52 17.96
CA ASP A 272 1.05 17.48 19.42
C ASP A 272 1.26 16.06 19.97
N ALA A 273 1.91 15.96 21.13
CA ALA A 273 2.22 14.67 21.79
C ALA A 273 0.99 13.78 22.03
N HIS A 274 -0.18 14.36 22.31
CA HIS A 274 -1.41 13.61 22.54
C HIS A 274 -1.95 12.92 21.27
N LEU A 275 -1.49 13.32 20.08
CA LEU A 275 -1.89 12.72 18.80
C LEU A 275 -1.14 11.41 18.50
N ALA A 276 -0.09 11.07 19.23
CA ALA A 276 0.70 9.84 19.02
C ALA A 276 -0.15 8.57 18.83
N PRO A 277 -1.22 8.30 19.62
CA PRO A 277 -2.05 7.12 19.42
C PRO A 277 -2.81 7.11 18.10
N HIS A 278 -3.16 8.27 17.54
CA HIS A 278 -3.88 8.37 16.28
C HIS A 278 -2.99 7.94 15.12
N PHE A 279 -1.75 8.41 15.07
CA PHE A 279 -0.75 7.99 14.08
C PHE A 279 -0.35 6.53 14.23
N ALA A 280 -0.18 6.04 15.48
CA ALA A 280 -0.01 4.62 15.73
C ALA A 280 -1.20 3.80 15.21
N GLY A 281 -2.43 4.29 15.39
CA GLY A 281 -3.64 3.67 14.88
C GLY A 281 -3.68 3.58 13.34
N ARG A 282 -3.19 4.60 12.63
CA ARG A 282 -3.06 4.58 11.16
C ARG A 282 -2.11 3.49 10.66
N ALA A 283 -1.04 3.19 11.41
CA ALA A 283 -0.15 2.09 11.08
C ALA A 283 -0.70 0.71 11.49
N VAL A 284 -1.39 0.61 12.64
CA VAL A 284 -1.79 -0.68 13.23
C VAL A 284 -3.13 -1.19 12.68
N LEU A 285 -4.18 -0.36 12.68
CA LEU A 285 -5.54 -0.81 12.37
C LEU A 285 -5.68 -1.31 10.92
N PRO A 286 -5.12 -0.66 9.89
CA PRO A 286 -5.20 -1.17 8.52
C PRO A 286 -4.57 -2.54 8.33
N TYR A 287 -3.45 -2.83 9.01
CA TYR A 287 -2.87 -4.18 8.97
C TYR A 287 -3.77 -5.24 9.59
N LEU A 288 -4.49 -4.91 10.66
CA LEU A 288 -5.51 -5.81 11.23
C LEU A 288 -6.68 -6.02 10.25
N LEU A 289 -7.12 -4.97 9.56
CA LEU A 289 -8.22 -5.06 8.58
C LEU A 289 -7.88 -5.92 7.36
N VAL A 290 -6.60 -6.09 7.01
CA VAL A 290 -6.15 -7.02 5.97
C VAL A 290 -5.70 -8.38 6.52
N GLY A 291 -5.93 -8.65 7.81
CA GLY A 291 -5.60 -9.93 8.43
C GLY A 291 -4.14 -10.09 8.84
N ASN A 292 -3.29 -9.08 8.68
CA ASN A 292 -1.85 -9.15 8.91
C ASN A 292 -1.46 -8.73 10.34
N VAL A 293 -1.68 -9.66 11.29
CA VAL A 293 -1.38 -9.44 12.72
C VAL A 293 0.12 -9.22 12.97
N ARG A 294 1.00 -9.86 12.19
CA ARG A 294 2.46 -9.70 12.30
C ARG A 294 2.90 -8.27 11.99
N ALA A 295 2.40 -7.71 10.89
CA ALA A 295 2.70 -6.34 10.49
C ALA A 295 2.14 -5.31 11.48
N ALA A 296 0.92 -5.54 11.98
CA ALA A 296 0.31 -4.70 13.01
C ALA A 296 1.16 -4.66 14.30
N ASN A 297 1.61 -5.82 14.79
CA ASN A 297 2.52 -5.91 15.93
C ASN A 297 3.86 -5.23 15.67
N THR A 298 4.41 -5.38 14.46
CA THR A 298 5.67 -4.73 14.07
C THR A 298 5.54 -3.20 14.13
N CYS A 299 4.48 -2.64 13.55
CA CYS A 299 4.21 -1.20 13.61
C CYS A 299 4.06 -0.71 15.05
N TYR A 300 3.25 -1.40 15.87
CA TYR A 300 3.05 -1.02 17.27
C TYR A 300 4.36 -1.03 18.07
N ARG A 301 5.16 -2.09 17.92
CA ARG A 301 6.44 -2.23 18.63
C ARG A 301 7.44 -1.14 18.22
N LEU A 302 7.56 -0.87 16.92
CA LEU A 302 8.45 0.18 16.41
C LEU A 302 8.00 1.56 16.89
N PHE A 303 6.69 1.85 16.80
CA PHE A 303 6.10 3.12 17.23
C PHE A 303 6.32 3.38 18.72
N THR A 304 5.97 2.42 19.57
CA THR A 304 6.15 2.58 21.03
C THR A 304 7.61 2.66 21.43
N SER A 305 8.52 1.97 20.73
CA SER A 305 9.97 2.05 21.00
C SER A 305 10.53 3.42 20.64
N ALA A 306 10.16 3.96 19.48
CA ALA A 306 10.59 5.29 19.04
C ALA A 306 10.00 6.39 19.93
N LEU A 307 8.72 6.25 20.32
CA LEU A 307 8.07 7.22 21.22
C LEU A 307 8.77 7.29 22.58
N SER A 308 9.11 6.14 23.17
CA SER A 308 9.85 6.09 24.44
C SER A 308 11.27 6.63 24.32
N SER A 309 11.97 6.38 23.21
CA SER A 309 13.33 6.90 23.01
C SER A 309 13.37 8.41 22.80
N ASP A 310 12.42 8.96 22.05
CA ASP A 310 12.34 10.41 21.78
C ASP A 310 11.82 11.20 23.00
N ASN A 311 11.11 10.54 23.93
CA ASN A 311 10.48 11.18 25.09
C ASN A 311 10.86 10.48 26.41
N PRO A 312 12.10 10.61 26.92
CA PRO A 312 12.53 9.94 28.15
C PRO A 312 11.75 10.33 29.42
N SER A 313 11.10 11.51 29.40
CA SER A 313 10.26 12.00 30.50
C SER A 313 8.82 11.44 30.47
N LEU A 314 8.45 10.73 29.39
CA LEU A 314 7.14 10.08 29.29
C LEU A 314 7.11 8.92 30.29
N GLY A 315 6.10 8.87 31.15
CA GLY A 315 5.90 7.73 32.04
C GLY A 315 5.61 6.48 31.21
N VAL A 316 6.54 5.53 31.21
CA VAL A 316 6.38 4.23 30.53
C VAL A 316 6.55 3.12 31.56
N GLN A 317 5.61 2.18 31.55
CA GLN A 317 5.67 0.99 32.38
C GLN A 317 5.73 -0.24 31.48
N ASP A 318 6.83 -0.98 31.55
CA ASP A 318 6.93 -2.27 30.88
C ASP A 318 6.18 -3.33 31.67
N VAL A 319 5.18 -3.94 31.04
CA VAL A 319 4.39 -5.03 31.60
C VAL A 319 4.72 -6.28 30.80
N SER A 320 5.58 -7.11 31.39
CA SER A 320 5.97 -8.40 30.84
C SER A 320 5.18 -9.54 31.48
N SER A 321 4.80 -10.51 30.65
CA SER A 321 4.23 -11.79 31.07
C SER A 321 4.96 -12.93 30.36
N SER A 322 4.73 -14.18 30.76
CA SER A 322 5.40 -15.35 30.19
C SER A 322 5.28 -15.49 28.66
N HIS A 323 4.31 -14.82 28.04
CA HIS A 323 4.00 -14.95 26.61
C HIS A 323 3.86 -13.63 25.85
N SER A 324 3.96 -12.47 26.53
CA SER A 324 3.78 -11.17 25.87
C SER A 324 4.33 -10.01 26.70
N ASP A 325 4.98 -9.08 26.01
CA ASP A 325 5.45 -7.80 26.54
C ASP A 325 4.61 -6.66 25.97
N ILE A 326 4.12 -5.77 26.84
CA ILE A 326 3.40 -4.57 26.45
C ILE A 326 3.92 -3.37 27.23
N ARG A 327 4.01 -2.22 26.55
CA ARG A 327 4.33 -0.94 27.20
C ARG A 327 3.05 -0.18 27.50
N ILE A 328 2.92 0.26 28.75
CA ILE A 328 1.80 1.07 29.21
C ILE A 328 2.26 2.52 29.37
N PHE A 329 1.53 3.40 28.71
CA PHE A 329 1.71 4.85 28.68
C PHE A 329 0.52 5.49 29.42
N PRO A 330 0.63 5.85 30.71
CA PRO A 330 -0.50 6.32 31.51
C PRO A 330 -1.16 7.59 30.94
N SER A 331 -0.40 8.44 30.26
CA SER A 331 -0.88 9.66 29.61
C SER A 331 -1.47 9.44 28.20
N LEU A 332 -1.34 8.23 27.63
CA LEU A 332 -1.76 7.92 26.26
C LEU A 332 -2.69 6.69 26.25
N PRO A 333 -3.96 6.82 26.70
CA PRO A 333 -4.88 5.69 26.89
C PRO A 333 -5.15 4.92 25.59
N LEU A 334 -5.29 5.60 24.45
CA LEU A 334 -5.54 4.94 23.17
C LEU A 334 -4.34 4.12 22.67
N LEU A 335 -3.11 4.47 23.07
CA LEU A 335 -1.93 3.67 22.73
C LEU A 335 -1.90 2.37 23.55
N ASN A 336 -2.35 2.42 24.80
CA ASN A 336 -2.56 1.22 25.63
C ASN A 336 -3.67 0.35 25.05
N PHE A 337 -4.76 0.97 24.58
CA PHE A 337 -5.84 0.25 23.91
C PHE A 337 -5.33 -0.52 22.69
N LEU A 338 -4.53 0.09 21.81
CA LEU A 338 -3.97 -0.59 20.63
C LEU A 338 -3.11 -1.81 21.01
N GLY A 339 -2.24 -1.68 22.00
CA GLY A 339 -1.42 -2.81 22.48
C GLY A 339 -2.27 -3.93 23.08
N LEU A 340 -3.25 -3.58 23.90
CA LEU A 340 -4.16 -4.57 24.52
C LEU A 340 -5.08 -5.23 23.49
N LEU A 341 -5.49 -4.50 22.44
CA LEU A 341 -6.25 -5.03 21.31
C LEU A 341 -5.46 -6.12 20.59
N LEU A 342 -4.16 -5.88 20.32
CA LEU A 342 -3.27 -6.87 19.70
C LEU A 342 -3.17 -8.16 20.56
N LEU A 343 -3.05 -8.01 21.88
CA LEU A 343 -3.06 -9.16 22.81
C LEU A 343 -4.40 -9.89 22.84
N ALA A 344 -5.52 -9.17 22.78
CA ALA A 344 -6.85 -9.76 22.73
C ALA A 344 -7.04 -10.60 21.45
N ILE A 345 -6.56 -10.09 20.32
CA ILE A 345 -6.57 -10.78 19.02
C ILE A 345 -5.71 -12.06 19.09
N GLN A 346 -4.49 -11.98 19.63
CA GLN A 346 -3.60 -13.13 19.77
C GLN A 346 -4.23 -14.27 20.60
N ARG A 347 -5.04 -13.92 21.61
CA ARG A 347 -5.73 -14.88 22.49
C ARG A 347 -7.10 -15.33 22.00
N ALA A 348 -7.61 -14.75 20.89
CA ALA A 348 -8.98 -14.95 20.41
C ALA A 348 -10.03 -14.81 21.54
N ALA A 349 -9.89 -13.77 22.38
CA ALA A 349 -10.67 -13.59 23.60
C ALA A 349 -11.77 -12.52 23.45
N PRO A 350 -13.01 -12.88 23.04
CA PRO A 350 -14.07 -11.92 22.72
C PRO A 350 -14.51 -11.09 23.94
N ASP A 351 -14.49 -11.66 25.14
CA ASP A 351 -14.90 -10.93 26.35
C ASP A 351 -13.86 -9.90 26.78
N VAL A 352 -12.57 -10.16 26.52
CA VAL A 352 -11.50 -9.17 26.70
C VAL A 352 -11.71 -8.02 25.73
N TYR A 353 -12.00 -8.32 24.46
CA TYR A 353 -12.30 -7.28 23.47
C TYR A 353 -13.48 -6.39 23.88
N LYS A 354 -14.62 -6.99 24.27
CA LYS A 354 -15.79 -6.22 24.76
C LYS A 354 -15.44 -5.35 25.96
N GLY A 355 -14.67 -5.90 26.92
CA GLY A 355 -14.19 -5.16 28.08
C GLY A 355 -13.29 -3.99 27.70
N LEU A 356 -12.40 -4.15 26.71
CA LEU A 356 -11.55 -3.08 26.18
C LEU A 356 -12.38 -1.97 25.53
N ILE A 357 -13.32 -2.34 24.65
CA ILE A 357 -14.21 -1.35 24.01
C ILE A 357 -15.01 -0.57 25.06
N ALA A 358 -15.56 -1.24 26.07
CA ALA A 358 -16.29 -0.58 27.15
C ALA A 358 -15.39 0.35 27.98
N LYS A 359 -14.17 -0.10 28.31
CA LYS A 359 -13.23 0.67 29.14
C LYS A 359 -12.71 1.93 28.45
N TYR A 360 -12.47 1.87 27.14
CA TYR A 360 -11.91 2.98 26.35
C TYR A 360 -12.96 3.71 25.51
N ALA A 361 -14.26 3.48 25.77
CA ALA A 361 -15.36 3.99 24.94
C ALA A 361 -15.30 5.50 24.75
N THR A 362 -15.03 6.27 25.82
CA THR A 362 -14.92 7.74 25.75
C THR A 362 -13.86 8.16 24.75
N GLN A 363 -12.64 7.65 24.89
CA GLN A 363 -11.52 8.04 24.02
C GLN A 363 -11.69 7.54 22.59
N ILE A 364 -12.29 6.35 22.40
CA ILE A 364 -12.57 5.80 21.07
C ILE A 364 -13.60 6.68 20.34
N ASN A 365 -14.68 7.06 21.04
CA ASN A 365 -15.74 7.88 20.47
C ASN A 365 -15.24 9.28 20.08
N GLU A 366 -14.23 9.82 20.77
CA GLU A 366 -13.59 11.09 20.40
C GLU A 366 -12.77 11.02 19.10
N THR A 367 -12.41 9.81 18.63
CA THR A 367 -11.61 9.67 17.40
C THR A 367 -12.41 9.77 16.11
N ASP A 368 -13.74 9.62 16.18
CA ASP A 368 -14.73 9.45 15.08
C ASP A 368 -14.45 8.35 14.04
N ALA A 369 -13.19 8.03 13.76
CA ALA A 369 -12.77 7.20 12.64
C ALA A 369 -12.40 5.75 13.01
N TRP A 370 -12.37 5.41 14.31
CA TRP A 370 -12.05 4.04 14.74
C TRP A 370 -13.27 3.13 14.86
N ALA A 371 -14.49 3.68 14.87
CA ALA A 371 -15.71 2.90 15.03
C ALA A 371 -15.85 1.79 13.97
N GLU A 372 -15.81 2.15 12.68
CA GLU A 372 -15.92 1.17 11.58
C GLU A 372 -14.77 0.15 11.57
N PRO A 373 -13.48 0.54 11.68
CA PRO A 373 -12.38 -0.41 11.82
C PRO A 373 -12.56 -1.41 12.96
N LEU A 374 -12.97 -0.94 14.14
CA LEU A 374 -13.13 -1.77 15.32
C LEU A 374 -14.32 -2.73 15.18
N GLU A 375 -15.41 -2.31 14.52
CA GLU A 375 -16.50 -3.22 14.18
C GLU A 375 -16.06 -4.34 13.25
N MET A 376 -15.28 -4.02 12.21
CA MET A 376 -14.74 -5.02 11.29
C MET A 376 -13.76 -5.97 12.01
N ILE A 377 -12.88 -5.43 12.87
CA ILE A 377 -11.97 -6.24 13.68
C ILE A 377 -12.75 -7.15 14.65
N ALA A 378 -13.85 -6.67 15.23
CA ALA A 378 -14.73 -7.45 16.09
C ALA A 378 -15.30 -8.68 15.35
N GLU A 379 -15.74 -8.48 14.11
CA GLU A 379 -16.24 -9.55 13.27
C GLU A 379 -15.12 -10.51 12.84
N MET A 380 -14.01 -9.99 12.33
CA MET A 380 -12.90 -10.76 11.76
C MET A 380 -12.20 -11.67 12.78
N TYR A 381 -11.92 -11.15 13.97
CA TYR A 381 -11.08 -11.86 14.96
C TYR A 381 -11.86 -12.46 16.11
N PHE A 382 -13.10 -12.00 16.36
CA PHE A 382 -13.89 -12.43 17.50
C PHE A 382 -15.29 -12.97 17.13
N GLY A 383 -15.68 -12.90 15.85
CA GLY A 383 -16.99 -13.35 15.39
C GLY A 383 -18.16 -12.54 15.95
N ILE A 384 -17.90 -11.33 16.44
CA ILE A 384 -18.92 -10.45 17.04
C ILE A 384 -19.56 -9.65 15.91
N THR A 385 -20.74 -10.09 15.46
CA THR A 385 -21.54 -9.33 14.50
C THR A 385 -22.51 -8.42 15.25
N LYS A 386 -22.59 -7.14 14.85
CA LYS A 386 -23.70 -6.29 15.30
C LYS A 386 -24.98 -6.82 14.66
N PRO A 387 -26.05 -7.07 15.43
CA PRO A 387 -27.37 -7.30 14.84
C PRO A 387 -27.65 -6.14 13.89
N ARG A 388 -27.97 -6.44 12.62
CA ARG A 388 -28.34 -5.41 11.65
C ARG A 388 -29.42 -4.55 12.29
N GLN A 389 -29.20 -3.25 12.38
CA GLN A 389 -30.28 -2.32 12.70
C GLN A 389 -31.34 -2.52 11.63
N SER A 390 -32.45 -3.15 12.02
CA SER A 390 -33.58 -3.31 11.14
C SER A 390 -34.09 -1.92 10.80
N ASN A 391 -34.28 -1.67 9.51
CA ASN A 391 -34.78 -0.37 9.08
C ASN A 391 -36.23 -0.28 9.60
N PRO A 392 -36.57 0.66 10.51
CA PRO A 392 -37.85 0.66 11.21
C PRO A 392 -39.04 0.66 10.25
N LEU A 393 -38.88 1.26 9.08
CA LEU A 393 -39.89 1.30 8.02
C LEU A 393 -40.10 -0.08 7.37
N MET A 394 -39.05 -0.87 7.19
CA MET A 394 -39.12 -2.23 6.64
C MET A 394 -39.72 -3.21 7.66
N ASP A 395 -39.42 -3.05 8.94
CA ASP A 395 -40.04 -3.83 10.02
C ASP A 395 -41.53 -3.49 10.18
N LEU A 396 -41.91 -2.22 10.02
CA LEU A 396 -43.30 -1.79 10.11
C LEU A 396 -44.10 -2.23 8.86
N MET A 397 -43.51 -2.17 7.67
CA MET A 397 -44.11 -2.73 6.45
C MET A 397 -44.22 -4.25 6.49
N SER A 398 -43.22 -4.95 7.01
CA SER A 398 -43.26 -6.41 7.20
C SER A 398 -44.28 -6.81 8.27
N GLY A 399 -44.39 -6.05 9.36
CA GLY A 399 -45.38 -6.27 10.41
C GLY A 399 -46.82 -5.98 9.96
N LEU A 400 -47.02 -5.06 9.03
CA LEU A 400 -48.34 -4.73 8.47
C LEU A 400 -48.77 -5.68 7.33
N PHE A 401 -47.82 -6.20 6.56
CA PHE A 401 -48.11 -7.15 5.46
C PHE A 401 -48.00 -8.63 5.86
N ALA A 402 -47.33 -9.00 6.96
CA ALA A 402 -47.20 -10.37 7.46
C ALA A 402 -48.25 -10.75 8.51
N GLY A 403 -49.49 -10.30 8.31
CA GLY A 403 -50.66 -10.80 9.05
C GLY A 403 -50.95 -12.25 8.67
N GLY A 404 -50.24 -13.20 9.29
CA GLY A 404 -50.49 -14.64 9.13
C GLY A 404 -49.23 -15.45 9.38
N GLY A 405 -49.22 -16.21 10.49
CA GLY A 405 -48.08 -16.99 10.95
C GLY A 405 -47.44 -17.86 9.86
N GLY A 406 -46.20 -17.53 9.52
CA GLY A 406 -45.31 -18.33 8.69
C GLY A 406 -43.91 -18.32 9.31
N ALA A 407 -43.37 -19.50 9.57
CA ALA A 407 -42.06 -19.69 10.17
C ALA A 407 -40.95 -18.95 9.37
N PRO A 408 -39.92 -18.41 10.04
CA PRO A 408 -38.87 -17.68 9.36
C PRO A 408 -38.07 -18.63 8.45
N PRO A 409 -37.75 -18.24 7.19
CA PRO A 409 -36.88 -19.03 6.34
C PRO A 409 -35.46 -18.99 6.90
N GLN A 410 -34.89 -20.17 7.18
CA GLN A 410 -33.46 -20.33 7.40
C GLN A 410 -32.71 -19.89 6.14
N GLN A 411 -32.01 -18.75 6.22
CA GLN A 411 -31.05 -18.37 5.19
C GLN A 411 -29.72 -19.12 5.39
N PRO A 412 -29.08 -19.56 4.29
CA PRO A 412 -27.84 -20.29 4.35
C PRO A 412 -26.74 -19.42 4.97
N ARG A 413 -26.02 -19.99 5.94
CA ARG A 413 -24.77 -19.45 6.47
C ARG A 413 -23.86 -19.08 5.30
N ARG A 414 -23.53 -17.79 5.14
CA ARG A 414 -22.39 -17.38 4.32
C ARG A 414 -21.14 -18.00 4.96
N GLN A 415 -20.51 -18.91 4.23
CA GLN A 415 -19.17 -19.40 4.56
C GLN A 415 -18.25 -18.17 4.70
N GLY A 416 -17.48 -18.16 5.78
CA GLY A 416 -16.52 -17.11 6.06
C GLY A 416 -15.53 -16.93 4.92
N ILE A 417 -15.01 -15.71 4.83
CA ILE A 417 -13.95 -15.29 3.91
C ILE A 417 -12.66 -16.02 4.29
N ARG A 418 -12.53 -17.28 3.87
CA ARG A 418 -11.27 -18.03 3.82
C ARG A 418 -11.47 -19.24 2.92
N GLY A 419 -11.20 -19.06 1.63
CA GLY A 419 -10.79 -20.20 0.81
C GLY A 419 -9.38 -20.60 1.25
N PRO A 420 -9.07 -21.90 1.40
CA PRO A 420 -7.75 -22.39 1.82
C PRO A 420 -6.60 -22.08 0.82
N ASP A 421 -6.89 -21.46 -0.33
CA ASP A 421 -6.00 -21.47 -1.50
C ASP A 421 -5.43 -20.09 -1.90
N THR A 422 -5.36 -19.11 -0.98
CA THR A 422 -4.58 -17.88 -1.24
C THR A 422 -3.18 -18.05 -0.65
N PRO A 423 -2.11 -18.13 -1.47
CA PRO A 423 -0.76 -18.28 -0.95
C PRO A 423 -0.37 -17.04 -0.14
N MET A 424 0.19 -17.29 1.04
CA MET A 424 0.78 -16.26 1.88
C MET A 424 2.12 -15.83 1.25
N ALA A 425 2.37 -14.53 1.22
CA ALA A 425 3.70 -14.02 0.87
C ALA A 425 4.75 -14.67 1.75
N GLU A 426 5.82 -15.16 1.11
CA GLU A 426 6.87 -15.96 1.73
C GLU A 426 7.43 -15.25 2.99
N GLY A 427 7.40 -15.93 4.14
CA GLY A 427 7.88 -15.42 5.44
C GLY A 427 6.81 -14.76 6.33
N LEU A 428 5.56 -15.24 6.30
CA LEU A 428 4.46 -14.81 7.17
C LEU A 428 4.09 -15.85 8.24
N ASP A 429 5.08 -16.30 9.03
CA ASP A 429 4.81 -16.99 10.31
C ASP A 429 4.52 -16.00 11.45
#